data_AF-A0AAW8TDN8-F1
#
_entry.id   AF-A0AAW8TDN8-F1
#
_cell.length_a   1.000
_cell.length_b   1.000
_cell.length_c   1.000
_cell.angle_alpha   90.00
_cell.angle_beta   90.00
_cell.angle_gamma   90.00
#
_symmetry.space_group_name_H-M   'P 1'
#
loop_
_entity.id
_entity.type
_entity.pdbx_description
1 polymer ?
#
loop_
_entity_poly.entity_id
_entity_poly.type
_entity_poly.pdbx_seq_one_letter_code
_entity_poly.pdbx_strand_id
1 'polypeptide(L)'
;MYPYLTYLAKQRGALLFVQHKLTGEQRLSLFLQNIVGSGNQFDPNHLKVYASCFGLKKNSISAALTNLKKAGVVNTTTPGHKNVRIKLTWYVV
;
A
#
# COMPACT_ATOMS: atom_id res chain seq x y z
N MET A 1 -10.36 -10.93 8.50
CA MET A 1 -9.35 -9.88 8.76
C MET A 1 -9.05 -8.99 7.53
N TYR A 2 -9.99 -8.77 6.59
CA TYR A 2 -9.76 -8.00 5.34
C TYR A 2 -10.71 -6.82 5.00
N PRO A 3 -11.87 -6.58 5.66
CA PRO A 3 -12.68 -5.39 5.34
C PRO A 3 -12.14 -4.07 5.93
N TYR A 4 -11.22 -4.15 6.90
CA TYR A 4 -10.73 -2.98 7.65
C TYR A 4 -9.80 -2.09 6.83
N LEU A 5 -8.90 -2.66 6.02
CA LEU A 5 -7.93 -1.91 5.21
C LEU A 5 -8.61 -1.12 4.09
N THR A 6 -9.64 -1.73 3.51
CA THR A 6 -10.58 -1.16 2.54
C THR A 6 -11.29 0.08 3.11
N TYR A 7 -11.79 0.00 4.33
CA TYR A 7 -12.47 1.10 5.03
C TYR A 7 -11.49 2.24 5.38
N LEU A 8 -10.31 1.91 5.91
CA LEU A 8 -9.28 2.88 6.27
C LEU A 8 -8.73 3.64 5.06
N ALA A 9 -8.51 2.96 3.93
CA ALA A 9 -8.07 3.60 2.69
C ALA A 9 -9.11 4.63 2.19
N LYS A 10 -10.40 4.29 2.26
CA LYS A 10 -11.49 5.21 1.87
C LYS A 10 -11.59 6.43 2.78
N GLN A 11 -11.54 6.25 4.11
CA GLN A 11 -11.70 7.38 5.04
C GLN A 11 -10.43 8.22 5.18
N ARG A 12 -9.25 7.60 5.29
CA ARG A 12 -8.00 8.30 5.62
C ARG A 12 -7.12 8.61 4.42
N GLY A 13 -7.23 7.84 3.33
CA GLY A 13 -6.61 8.20 2.05
C GLY A 13 -7.15 9.54 1.53
N ALA A 14 -8.46 9.76 1.64
CA ALA A 14 -9.09 11.03 1.29
C ALA A 14 -8.60 12.21 2.14
N LEU A 15 -8.30 12.01 3.42
CA LEU A 15 -7.73 13.05 4.29
C LEU A 15 -6.31 13.44 3.86
N LEU A 16 -5.50 12.48 3.41
CA LEU A 16 -4.17 12.74 2.85
C LEU A 16 -4.24 13.38 1.46
N PHE A 17 -5.33 13.19 0.72
CA PHE A 17 -5.55 13.84 -0.58
C PHE A 17 -5.63 15.38 -0.46
N VAL A 18 -6.11 15.88 0.68
CA VAL A 18 -6.18 17.32 1.00
C VAL A 18 -4.77 17.93 1.15
N GLN A 19 -3.74 17.13 1.39
CA GLN A 19 -2.35 17.58 1.37
C GLN A 19 -1.83 17.69 -0.07
N HIS A 20 -2.28 18.72 -0.78
CA HIS A 20 -1.95 19.00 -2.18
C HIS A 20 -0.44 19.12 -2.48
N LYS A 21 0.39 19.36 -1.45
CA LYS A 21 1.86 19.46 -1.57
C LYS A 21 2.58 18.12 -1.71
N LEU A 22 1.92 16.99 -1.42
CA LEU A 22 2.52 15.66 -1.49
C LEU A 22 2.18 14.95 -2.80
N THR A 23 3.17 14.25 -3.36
CA THR A 23 2.96 13.36 -4.50
C THR A 23 2.10 12.16 -4.09
N GLY A 24 1.47 11.49 -5.07
CA GLY A 24 0.63 10.34 -4.75
C GLY A 24 1.41 9.18 -4.11
N GLU A 25 2.69 9.02 -4.44
CA GLU A 25 3.57 8.04 -3.78
C GLU A 25 3.84 8.41 -2.32
N GLN A 26 4.07 9.69 -2.00
CA GLN A 26 4.26 10.16 -0.63
C GLN A 26 2.98 9.97 0.21
N ARG A 27 1.81 10.24 -0.36
CA ARG A 27 0.52 9.99 0.30
C ARG A 27 0.32 8.50 0.58
N LEU A 28 0.70 7.64 -0.38
CA LEU A 28 0.66 6.20 -0.20
C LEU A 28 1.62 5.74 0.92
N SER A 29 2.85 6.29 0.95
CA SER A 29 3.83 6.03 2.02
C SER A 29 3.27 6.39 3.40
N LEU A 30 2.73 7.60 3.55
CA LEU A 30 2.15 8.06 4.81
C LEU A 30 0.95 7.22 5.24
N PHE A 31 0.10 6.80 4.29
CA PHE A 31 -1.00 5.90 4.61
C PHE A 31 -0.49 4.56 5.15
N LEU A 32 0.51 3.97 4.51
CA LEU A 32 1.08 2.70 4.94
C LEU A 32 1.74 2.83 6.32
N GLN A 33 2.54 3.86 6.55
CA GLN A 33 3.24 4.06 7.82
C GLN A 33 2.30 4.45 8.97
N ASN A 34 1.41 5.42 8.75
CA ASN A 34 0.60 6.00 9.83
C ASN A 34 -0.72 5.27 10.06
N ILE A 35 -1.27 4.59 9.05
CA ILE A 35 -2.61 3.99 9.13
C ILE A 35 -2.53 2.46 9.15
N VAL A 36 -1.71 1.85 8.28
CA VAL A 36 -1.51 0.39 8.32
C VAL A 36 -0.57 0.02 9.46
N GLY A 37 0.51 0.78 9.67
CA GLY A 37 1.45 0.58 10.76
C GLY A 37 2.52 -0.47 10.45
N SER A 38 3.74 -0.25 10.95
CA SER A 38 4.88 -1.16 10.79
C SER A 38 4.56 -2.57 11.30
N GLY A 39 5.08 -3.58 10.58
CA GLY A 39 4.87 -5.00 10.88
C GLY A 39 3.54 -5.58 10.40
N ASN A 40 2.59 -4.73 9.97
CA ASN A 40 1.29 -5.20 9.49
C ASN A 40 1.34 -5.60 8.01
N GLN A 41 0.67 -6.72 7.70
CA GLN A 41 0.52 -7.22 6.34
C GLN A 41 -0.60 -6.49 5.60
N PHE A 42 -0.43 -6.32 4.29
CA PHE A 42 -1.45 -5.77 3.41
C PHE A 42 -1.48 -6.49 2.05
N ASP A 43 -2.59 -6.38 1.34
CA ASP A 43 -2.71 -6.88 -0.05
C ASP A 43 -2.75 -5.68 -1.01
N PRO A 44 -1.77 -5.55 -1.94
CA PRO A 44 -1.71 -4.47 -2.92
C PRO A 44 -2.96 -4.29 -3.76
N ASN A 45 -3.76 -5.34 -3.96
CA ASN A 45 -4.98 -5.24 -4.76
C ASN A 45 -6.04 -4.37 -4.08
N HIS A 46 -6.07 -4.30 -2.74
CA HIS A 46 -6.95 -3.36 -2.04
C HIS A 46 -6.50 -1.91 -2.27
N LEU A 47 -5.18 -1.66 -2.33
CA LEU A 47 -4.65 -0.33 -2.65
C LEU A 47 -4.94 0.08 -4.09
N LYS A 48 -4.95 -0.87 -5.03
CA LYS A 48 -5.34 -0.63 -6.44
C LYS A 48 -6.79 -0.15 -6.57
N VAL A 49 -7.71 -0.67 -5.76
CA VAL A 49 -9.12 -0.26 -5.76
C VAL A 49 -9.26 1.20 -5.31
N TYR A 50 -8.42 1.66 -4.38
CA TYR A 50 -8.44 3.02 -3.83
C TYR A 50 -7.28 3.90 -4.32
N ALA A 51 -6.71 3.59 -5.49
CA ALA A 51 -5.58 4.34 -6.03
C ALA A 51 -5.88 5.85 -6.17
N SER A 52 -7.12 6.17 -6.56
CA SER A 52 -7.60 7.55 -6.70
C SER A 52 -7.58 8.32 -5.37
N CYS A 53 -7.76 7.66 -4.22
CA CYS A 53 -7.66 8.30 -2.91
C CYS A 53 -6.25 8.84 -2.62
N PHE A 54 -5.23 8.27 -3.25
CA PHE A 54 -3.85 8.74 -3.16
C PHE A 54 -3.47 9.66 -4.32
N GLY A 55 -4.39 9.95 -5.26
CA GLY A 55 -4.06 10.69 -6.49
C GLY A 55 -3.24 9.87 -7.50
N LEU A 56 -3.30 8.53 -7.41
CA LEU A 56 -2.61 7.61 -8.30
C LEU A 56 -3.58 6.92 -9.25
N LYS A 57 -3.11 6.56 -10.45
CA LYS A 57 -3.84 5.65 -11.34
C LYS A 57 -3.70 4.22 -10.82
N LYS A 58 -4.73 3.40 -11.00
CA LYS A 58 -4.75 1.97 -10.61
C LYS A 58 -3.51 1.21 -11.11
N ASN A 59 -3.09 1.49 -12.34
CA ASN A 59 -1.96 0.81 -12.99
C ASN A 59 -0.60 1.28 -12.44
N SER A 60 -0.55 2.44 -11.78
CA SER A 60 0.69 3.02 -11.22
C SER A 60 1.00 2.53 -9.80
N ILE A 61 0.04 1.90 -9.10
CA ILE A 61 0.24 1.42 -7.71
C ILE A 61 1.36 0.39 -7.60
N SER A 62 1.48 -0.52 -8.57
CA SER A 62 2.56 -1.51 -8.56
C SER A 62 3.94 -0.85 -8.66
N ALA A 63 4.06 0.20 -9.48
CA ALA A 63 5.29 0.97 -9.61
C ALA A 63 5.60 1.74 -8.32
N ALA A 64 4.59 2.41 -7.75
CA ALA A 64 4.71 3.12 -6.47
C ALA A 64 5.16 2.18 -5.34
N LEU A 65 4.55 1.00 -5.21
CA LEU A 65 4.95 0.01 -4.21
C LEU A 65 6.37 -0.53 -4.44
N THR A 66 6.82 -0.62 -5.68
CA THR A 66 8.20 -1.00 -6.01
C THR A 66 9.18 0.09 -5.57
N ASN A 67 8.84 1.36 -5.78
CA ASN A 67 9.63 2.50 -5.31
C ASN A 67 9.67 2.56 -3.77
N LEU A 68 8.52 2.36 -3.12
CA LEU A 68 8.43 2.31 -1.65
C LEU A 68 9.19 1.12 -1.06
N LYS A 69 9.28 -0.01 -1.77
CA LYS A 69 10.13 -1.13 -1.38
C LYS A 69 11.61 -0.75 -1.42
N LYS A 70 12.07 -0.08 -2.48
CA LYS A 70 13.45 0.43 -2.57
C LYS A 70 13.78 1.45 -1.49
N ALA A 71 12.79 2.27 -1.12
CA ALA A 71 12.90 3.25 -0.03
C ALA A 71 12.81 2.64 1.38
N GLY A 72 12.58 1.33 1.50
CA GLY A 72 12.48 0.64 2.79
C GLY A 72 11.18 0.88 3.56
N VAL A 73 10.12 1.37 2.91
CA VAL A 73 8.80 1.61 3.54
C VAL A 73 7.95 0.35 3.58
N VAL A 74 8.12 -0.53 2.58
CA VAL A 74 7.41 -1.81 2.49
C VAL A 74 8.35 -2.92 2.11
N ASN A 75 8.00 -4.16 2.44
CA ASN A 75 8.77 -5.32 2.06
C ASN A 75 7.85 -6.49 1.72
N THR A 76 8.40 -7.52 1.08
CA THR A 76 7.66 -8.68 0.56
C THR A 76 8.33 -9.98 0.95
N THR A 77 7.61 -10.90 1.59
CA THR A 77 8.11 -12.26 1.85
C THR A 77 7.52 -13.18 0.80
N THR A 78 8.37 -14.04 0.26
CA THR A 78 7.95 -15.29 -0.38
C THR A 78 7.85 -16.36 0.71
N PRO A 79 6.70 -17.01 0.94
CA PRO A 79 6.68 -18.25 1.68
C PRO A 79 7.58 -19.28 0.98
N GLY A 80 8.44 -19.96 1.74
CA GLY A 80 9.56 -20.78 1.24
C GLY A 80 9.18 -22.06 0.46
N HIS A 81 7.94 -22.23 0.03
CA HIS A 81 7.51 -23.41 -0.73
C HIS A 81 7.49 -23.16 -2.24
N LYS A 82 8.40 -23.85 -2.93
CA LYS A 82 8.72 -23.71 -4.37
C LYS A 82 7.60 -24.07 -5.36
N ASN A 83 6.45 -24.62 -4.95
CA ASN A 83 5.49 -25.26 -5.86
C ASN A 83 4.02 -24.80 -5.78
N VAL A 84 3.72 -23.72 -5.06
CA VAL A 84 2.38 -23.09 -5.10
C VAL A 84 2.57 -21.69 -5.66
N ARG A 85 1.74 -21.24 -6.61
CA ARG A 85 1.77 -19.89 -7.20
C ARG A 85 1.96 -18.85 -6.08
N ILE A 86 3.21 -18.43 -5.83
CA ILE A 86 3.59 -17.83 -4.56
C ILE A 86 2.95 -16.44 -4.49
N LYS A 87 1.90 -16.30 -3.68
CA LYS A 87 1.33 -14.98 -3.40
C LYS A 87 2.31 -14.28 -2.47
N LEU A 88 3.02 -13.28 -2.98
CA LEU A 88 3.90 -12.43 -2.18
C LEU A 88 3.08 -11.78 -1.06
N THR A 89 3.50 -11.97 0.17
CA THR A 89 2.92 -11.27 1.32
C THR A 89 3.62 -9.94 1.44
N TRP A 90 2.88 -8.83 1.37
CA TRP A 90 3.41 -7.49 1.55
C TRP A 90 3.22 -7.04 2.99
N TYR A 91 4.18 -6.30 3.51
CA TYR A 91 4.12 -5.73 4.86
C TYR A 91 4.78 -4.36 4.87
N VAL A 92 4.32 -3.54 5.78
CA VAL A 92 4.92 -2.23 6.07
C VAL A 92 6.12 -2.46 6.98
N VAL A 93 7.24 -1.82 6.66
CA VAL A 93 8.47 -1.85 7.47
C VAL A 93 8.42 -0.76 8.52
#